data_AF-M7N0F9-F1
#
_entry.id   AF-M7N0F9-F1
#
_cell.length_a   1.000
_cell.length_b   1.000
_cell.length_c   1.000
_cell.angle_alpha   90.00
_cell.angle_beta   90.00
_cell.angle_gamma   90.00
#
_symmetry.space_group_name_H-M   'P 1'
#
loop_
_entity.id
_entity.type
_entity.pdbx_description
1 polymer ?
#
loop_
_entity_poly.entity_id
_entity_poly.type
_entity_poly.pdbx_seq_one_letter_code
_entity_poly.pdbx_strand_id
1 'polypeptide(L)' 'MQQLEGLLDKIFPNGSLQERTDNFLNFYLNDPQFLERLMEQLQGFDFSLKVLSYED' A
#
# COMPACT_ATOMS: atom_id res chain seq x y z
N MET A 1 3.41 -7.68 20.97
CA MET A 1 4.05 -6.41 20.57
C MET A 1 4.67 -6.53 19.18
N GLN A 2 5.56 -7.50 18.94
CA GLN A 2 6.25 -7.69 17.64
C GLN A 2 5.36 -7.76 16.39
N GLN A 3 4.17 -8.37 16.46
CA GLN A 3 3.26 -8.44 15.31
C GLN A 3 2.71 -7.07 14.90
N LEU A 4 2.41 -6.22 15.89
CA LEU A 4 1.90 -4.88 15.65
C LEU A 4 3.01 -3.98 15.07
N GLU A 5 4.22 -4.07 15.63
CA GLU A 5 5.39 -3.34 15.14
C GLU A 5 5.73 -3.73 13.70
N GLY A 6 5.75 -5.03 13.39
CA GLY A 6 6.00 -5.49 12.02
C GLY A 6 4.92 -5.08 11.02
N LEU A 7 3.66 -4.98 11.47
CA LEU A 7 2.58 -4.44 10.65
C LEU A 7 2.76 -2.93 10.41
N LEU A 8 3.08 -2.18 11.45
CA LEU A 8 3.33 -0.75 11.36
C LEU A 8 4.53 -0.45 10.48
N ASP A 9 5.61 -1.21 10.56
CA ASP A 9 6.79 -1.05 9.70
C ASP A 9 6.48 -1.32 8.22
N LYS A 10 5.53 -2.21 7.92
CA LYS A 10 5.09 -2.44 6.54
C LYS A 10 4.24 -1.30 5.97
N ILE A 11 3.38 -0.70 6.79
CA ILE A 11 2.47 0.37 6.37
C ILE A 11 3.17 1.74 6.42
N PHE A 12 4.07 1.92 7.38
CA PHE A 12 4.82 3.14 7.63
C PHE A 12 6.33 2.88 7.75
N PRO A 13 7.02 2.45 6.68
CA PRO A 13 8.45 2.13 6.74
C PRO A 13 9.28 3.31 7.25
N ASN A 14 10.07 3.09 8.30
CA ASN A 14 10.86 4.12 8.98
C ASN A 14 10.03 5.33 9.47
N GLY A 15 8.74 5.14 9.75
CA GLY A 15 7.83 6.21 10.13
C GLY A 15 7.44 7.15 8.99
N SER A 16 7.69 6.78 7.73
CA SER A 16 7.24 7.51 6.54
C SER A 16 6.10 6.78 5.83
N LEU A 17 5.44 7.45 4.88
CA LEU A 17 4.40 6.79 4.07
C LEU A 17 5.02 5.74 3.14
N GLN A 18 4.36 4.59 3.03
CA GLN A 18 4.76 3.50 2.15
C GLN A 18 5.09 3.96 0.72
N GLU A 19 4.26 4.83 0.12
CA GLU A 19 4.45 5.34 -1.26
C GLU A 19 5.77 6.10 -1.48
N ARG A 20 6.41 6.58 -0.40
CA ARG A 20 7.66 7.34 -0.47
C ARG A 20 8.89 6.44 -0.40
N THR A 21 8.73 5.19 0.03
CA THR A 21 9.84 4.27 0.32
C THR A 21 9.77 3.00 -0.54
N ASP A 22 8.56 2.48 -0.78
CA ASP A 22 8.40 1.20 -1.48
C ASP A 22 8.32 1.39 -2.99
N ASN A 23 8.96 0.46 -3.71
CA ASN A 23 8.92 0.42 -5.15
C ASN A 23 7.75 -0.43 -5.65
N PHE A 24 7.10 0.01 -6.72
CA PHE A 24 6.02 -0.72 -7.40
C PHE A 24 6.35 -2.20 -7.69
N LEU A 25 7.59 -2.51 -8.09
CA LEU A 25 7.99 -3.88 -8.43
C LEU A 25 7.83 -4.87 -7.26
N ASN A 26 7.91 -4.39 -6.01
CA ASN A 26 7.68 -5.24 -4.83
C ASN A 26 6.24 -5.81 -4.80
N PHE A 27 5.27 -5.10 -5.38
CA PHE A 27 3.87 -5.50 -5.43
C PHE A 27 3.55 -6.29 -6.71
N TYR A 28 4.03 -5.81 -7.87
CA TYR A 28 3.72 -6.41 -9.18
C TYR A 28 4.15 -7.87 -9.30
N LEU A 29 5.27 -8.24 -8.69
CA LEU A 29 5.78 -9.62 -8.73
C LEU A 29 4.79 -10.64 -8.12
N ASN A 30 3.97 -10.19 -7.15
CA ASN A 30 2.98 -11.03 -6.49
C ASN A 30 1.55 -10.77 -6.99
N ASP A 31 1.28 -9.57 -7.49
CA ASP A 31 0.01 -9.19 -8.09
C ASP A 31 0.21 -8.46 -9.43
N PRO A 32 0.16 -9.17 -10.56
CA PRO A 32 0.23 -8.56 -11.89
C PRO A 32 -0.91 -7.57 -12.20
N GLN A 33 -2.03 -7.64 -11.46
CA GLN A 33 -3.18 -6.72 -11.60
C GLN A 33 -3.10 -5.53 -10.64
N PHE A 34 -1.99 -5.38 -9.89
CA PHE A 34 -1.84 -4.36 -8.85
C PHE A 34 -2.22 -2.95 -9.32
N LEU A 35 -1.73 -2.54 -10.50
CA LEU A 35 -2.01 -1.19 -11.02
C LEU A 35 -3.49 -1.00 -11.35
N GLU A 36 -4.16 -2.01 -11.90
CA GLU A 36 -5.59 -1.93 -12.21
C GLU A 36 -6.40 -1.75 -10.92
N ARG A 37 -6.13 -2.59 -9.90
CA ARG A 37 -6.77 -2.51 -8.59
C ARG A 37 -6.51 -1.20 -7.87
N LEU A 38 -5.27 -0.69 -7.95
CA LEU A 38 -4.91 0.61 -7.39
C LEU A 38 -5.71 1.73 -8.06
N MET A 39 -5.78 1.73 -9.39
CA MET A 39 -6.50 2.74 -10.16
C MET A 39 -8.00 2.78 -9.86
N GLU A 40 -8.63 1.64 -9.57
CA GLU A 40 -10.04 1.58 -9.15
C GLU A 40 -10.32 2.34 -7.85
N GLN A 41 -9.33 2.48 -6.97
CA GLN A 41 -9.45 3.16 -5.68
C GLN A 41 -9.08 4.65 -5.72
N LEU A 42 -8.33 5.08 -6.74
CA LEU A 42 -7.88 6.45 -6.91
C LEU A 42 -8.96 7.29 -7.60
N GLN A 43 -9.72 8.05 -6.81
CA GLN A 43 -10.70 9.00 -7.31
C GLN A 43 -10.11 10.42 -7.32
N GLY A 44 -10.21 11.09 -8.47
CA GLY A 44 -9.75 12.47 -8.60
C GLY A 44 -10.46 13.40 -7.62
N PHE A 45 -9.71 14.34 -7.04
CA PHE A 45 -10.18 15.28 -6.01
C PHE A 45 -10.66 14.65 -4.70
N ASP A 46 -10.45 13.35 -4.52
CA ASP A 46 -10.54 12.73 -3.21
C ASP A 46 -9.19 12.88 -2.49
N PHE A 47 -9.19 13.64 -1.39
CA PHE A 47 -8.01 13.92 -0.58
C PHE A 47 -7.90 13.00 0.64
N SER A 48 -8.73 11.95 0.74
CA SER A 48 -8.60 10.94 1.78
C SER A 48 -7.37 10.07 1.55
N LEU A 49 -6.75 9.59 2.63
CA LEU A 49 -5.79 8.48 2.51
C LEU A 49 -6.50 7.26 1.90
N LYS A 50 -5.91 6.70 0.85
CA LYS A 50 -6.41 5.48 0.20
C LYS A 50 -5.70 4.26 0.76
N VAL A 51 -6.47 3.23 1.07
CA VAL A 51 -5.96 1.95 1.56
C VAL A 51 -6.41 0.89 0.57
N LEU A 52 -5.44 0.23 -0.07
CA LEU A 52 -5.70 -0.93 -0.90
C LEU A 52 -5.54 -2.18 -0.03
N SER A 53 -6.66 -2.86 0.23
CA SER A 53 -6.70 -4.13 0.97
C SER A 53 -7.15 -5.25 0.04
N TYR A 54 -6.52 -6.42 0.18
CA TYR A 54 -6.99 -7.66 -0.42
C TYR A 54 -7.87 -8.34 0.64
N GLU A 55 -9.14 -8.54 0.34
CA GLU A 55 -9.98 -9.44 1.14
C GLU A 55 -9.58 -10.89 0.84
N ASP A 56 -9.57 -11.74 1.86
CA ASP A 56 -9.53 -13.21 1.72
C ASP A 56 -10.92 -13.77 1.37
#